data_AF-A0A924HUE5-F1
#
_entry.id   AF-A0A924HUE5-F1
#
_cell.length_a   1.000
_cell.length_b   1.000
_cell.length_c   1.000
_cell.angle_alpha   90.00
_cell.angle_beta   90.00
_cell.angle_gamma   90.00
#
_symmetry.space_group_name_H-M   'P 1'
#
loop_
_entity.id
_entity.type
_entity.pdbx_description
1 polymer ?
#
loop_
_entity_poly.entity_id
_entity_poly.type
_entity_poly.pdbx_seq_one_letter_code
_entity_poly.pdbx_strand_id
1 'polypeptide(L)'
;ACLTDPVTAFQRLEDDYIRQQFEVLPGQKRPSAERVSEQFGQSLKDFYGGRVQEVLQHPRYRLHIVTSRGRHLLGREHALRTPLGYLGAFLTNTVYRKAMGAWLERVVFSSNGAALPFGTADYRTRQVALDVANFNPALQASCSIPFMLKAVHNIPGAPPGAYWDGGITDYHLHLNYASELIADSADDTRATGQNGLKNPGLVLYPHFQKAVVPGWLDKSLKWRHGATHFLDNMVLLAPDPAWVQTLPNGKLPDRNDFLRYGSDLPGRIKAWRAAAAASRQLADELQAWLAKPDMGRVEAL
;
A
#
# COMPACT_ATOMS: atom_id res chain seq x y z
N ALA A 1 2.50 -11.07 6.76
CA ALA A 1 1.21 -11.79 6.87
C ALA A 1 1.22 -13.10 6.08
N CYS A 2 1.53 -13.10 4.78
CA CYS A 2 1.52 -14.32 3.95
C CYS A 2 2.80 -15.19 4.04
N LEU A 3 3.62 -15.01 5.06
CA LEU A 3 4.82 -15.82 5.27
C LEU A 3 4.53 -16.85 6.36
N THR A 4 5.20 -18.00 6.34
CA THR A 4 4.90 -19.11 7.26
C THR A 4 5.01 -18.71 8.74
N ASP A 5 6.01 -17.90 9.09
CA ASP A 5 6.12 -17.22 10.38
C ASP A 5 5.90 -15.70 10.20
N PRO A 6 4.65 -15.23 10.28
CA PRO A 6 4.35 -13.84 10.02
C PRO A 6 4.83 -12.90 11.12
N VAL A 7 4.89 -13.36 12.39
CA VAL A 7 5.30 -12.52 13.53
C VAL A 7 6.78 -12.20 13.43
N THR A 8 7.63 -13.22 13.29
CA THR A 8 9.07 -13.00 13.13
C THR A 8 9.38 -12.22 11.85
N ALA A 9 8.65 -12.47 10.76
CA ALA A 9 8.84 -11.71 9.53
C ALA A 9 8.49 -10.22 9.69
N PHE A 10 7.41 -9.89 10.41
CA PHE A 10 7.07 -8.48 10.70
C PHE A 10 8.10 -7.82 11.63
N GLN A 11 8.58 -8.52 12.66
CA GLN A 11 9.63 -8.01 13.54
C GLN A 11 10.93 -7.70 12.79
N ARG A 12 11.36 -8.62 11.91
CA ARG A 12 12.51 -8.39 11.03
C ARG A 12 12.29 -7.18 10.12
N LEU A 13 11.12 -7.10 9.48
CA LEU A 13 10.80 -5.97 8.59
C LEU A 13 10.83 -4.64 9.34
N GLU A 14 10.26 -4.58 10.55
CA GLU A 14 10.29 -3.40 11.41
C GLU A 14 11.73 -3.00 11.74
N ASP A 15 12.55 -3.94 12.23
CA ASP A 15 13.94 -3.67 12.60
C ASP A 15 14.78 -3.21 11.39
N ASP A 16 14.67 -3.89 10.25
CA ASP A 16 15.38 -3.56 9.02
C ASP A 16 14.96 -2.16 8.51
N TYR A 17 13.66 -1.85 8.55
CA TYR A 17 13.13 -0.56 8.10
C TYR A 17 13.55 0.60 9.02
N ILE A 18 13.48 0.41 10.34
CA ILE A 18 13.89 1.43 11.32
C ILE A 18 15.38 1.78 11.17
N ARG A 19 16.22 0.78 10.88
CA ARG A 19 17.67 0.94 10.70
C ARG A 19 18.06 1.41 9.32
N GLN A 20 17.12 1.49 8.37
CA GLN A 20 17.42 1.80 6.98
C GLN A 20 18.12 3.16 6.83
N GLN A 21 19.31 3.15 6.26
CA GLN A 21 20.06 4.36 5.97
C GLN A 21 20.36 4.44 4.47
N PHE A 22 20.18 5.63 3.92
CA PHE A 22 20.60 5.96 2.57
C PHE A 22 21.84 6.83 2.67
N GLU A 23 22.92 6.39 2.05
CA GLU A 23 24.12 7.22 1.91
C GLU A 23 23.82 8.38 0.97
N VAL A 24 24.15 9.59 1.40
CA VAL A 24 24.03 10.80 0.59
C VAL A 24 25.44 11.24 0.22
N LEU A 25 25.77 11.21 -1.07
CA LEU A 25 27.09 11.58 -1.55
C LEU A 25 27.40 13.05 -1.22
N PRO A 26 28.68 13.42 -0.99
CA PRO A 26 29.08 14.80 -0.74
C PRO A 26 28.52 15.76 -1.80
N GLY A 27 27.93 16.86 -1.34
CA GLY A 27 27.30 17.87 -2.21
C GLY A 27 25.85 17.58 -2.63
N GLN A 28 25.30 16.41 -2.29
CA GLN A 28 23.88 16.09 -2.53
C GLN A 28 23.04 16.33 -1.28
N LYS A 29 21.77 16.73 -1.47
CA LYS A 29 20.81 16.89 -0.37
C LYS A 29 20.01 15.60 -0.08
N ARG A 30 19.99 14.65 -1.02
CA ARG A 30 19.19 13.42 -1.02
C ARG A 30 19.88 12.34 -1.86
N PRO A 31 19.66 11.05 -1.60
CA PRO A 31 20.15 9.98 -2.46
C PRO A 31 19.50 10.05 -3.86
N SER A 32 20.18 9.55 -4.88
CA SER A 32 19.63 9.49 -6.24
C SER A 32 18.49 8.47 -6.33
N ALA A 33 17.51 8.72 -7.20
CA ALA A 33 16.39 7.80 -7.40
C ALA A 33 16.84 6.41 -7.86
N GLU A 34 17.92 6.34 -8.65
CA GLU A 34 18.54 5.08 -9.08
C GLU A 34 19.07 4.30 -7.88
N ARG A 35 19.87 4.92 -7.02
CA ARG A 35 20.44 4.27 -5.84
C ARG A 35 19.37 3.80 -4.87
N VAL A 36 18.35 4.63 -4.61
CA VAL A 36 17.22 4.24 -3.75
C VAL A 36 16.48 3.04 -4.34
N SER A 37 16.30 3.00 -5.67
CA SER A 37 15.62 1.89 -6.35
C SER A 37 16.42 0.60 -6.32
N GLU A 38 17.73 0.67 -6.55
CA GLU A 38 18.63 -0.48 -6.46
C GLU A 38 18.65 -1.06 -5.04
N GLN A 39 18.85 -0.21 -4.03
CA GLN A 39 18.88 -0.64 -2.64
C GLN A 39 17.55 -1.25 -2.21
N PHE A 40 16.43 -0.63 -2.59
CA PHE A 40 15.11 -1.18 -2.30
C PHE A 40 14.88 -2.53 -2.99
N GLY A 41 15.22 -2.64 -4.28
CA GLY A 41 15.14 -3.90 -5.01
C GLY A 41 16.01 -5.02 -4.41
N GLN A 42 17.20 -4.67 -3.89
CA GLN A 42 18.04 -5.62 -3.16
C GLN A 42 17.41 -6.03 -1.83
N SER A 43 16.88 -5.09 -1.03
CA SER A 43 16.20 -5.41 0.23
C SER A 43 15.00 -6.34 0.02
N LEU A 44 14.25 -6.20 -1.08
CA LEU A 44 13.18 -7.14 -1.42
C LEU A 44 13.71 -8.56 -1.67
N LYS A 45 14.82 -8.68 -2.39
CA LYS A 45 15.49 -9.98 -2.61
C LYS A 45 16.02 -10.58 -1.31
N ASP A 46 16.61 -9.76 -0.44
CA ASP A 46 17.16 -10.22 0.84
C ASP A 46 16.07 -10.65 1.83
N PHE A 47 14.89 -10.02 1.76
CA PHE A 47 13.76 -10.33 2.62
C PHE A 47 12.98 -11.56 2.13
N TYR A 48 12.68 -11.62 0.83
CA TYR A 48 11.83 -12.68 0.24
C TYR A 48 12.59 -13.80 -0.48
N GLY A 49 13.91 -13.69 -0.62
CA GLY A 49 14.75 -14.69 -1.29
C GLY A 49 14.52 -16.09 -0.71
N GLY A 50 14.23 -17.06 -1.59
CA GLY A 50 13.90 -18.44 -1.20
C GLY A 50 12.50 -18.64 -0.60
N ARG A 51 11.74 -17.57 -0.35
CA ARG A 51 10.47 -17.59 0.39
C ARG A 51 9.26 -17.07 -0.38
N VAL A 52 9.45 -16.58 -1.62
CA VAL A 52 8.36 -16.07 -2.47
C VAL A 52 7.20 -17.07 -2.60
N GLN A 53 7.50 -18.36 -2.69
CA GLN A 53 6.47 -19.40 -2.80
C GLN A 53 5.57 -19.50 -1.56
N GLU A 54 6.08 -19.20 -0.35
CA GLU A 54 5.24 -19.12 0.86
C GLU A 54 4.11 -18.11 0.67
N VAL A 55 4.43 -16.97 0.04
CA VAL A 55 3.50 -15.87 -0.20
C VAL A 55 2.49 -16.23 -1.29
N LEU A 56 2.96 -16.79 -2.42
CA LEU A 56 2.12 -17.11 -3.56
C LEU A 56 1.13 -18.25 -3.29
N GLN A 57 1.53 -19.20 -2.43
CA GLN A 57 0.76 -20.40 -2.11
C GLN A 57 0.13 -20.35 -0.72
N HIS A 58 0.05 -19.16 -0.10
CA HIS A 58 -0.48 -19.04 1.25
C HIS A 58 -1.93 -19.60 1.31
N PRO A 59 -2.24 -20.52 2.23
CA PRO A 59 -3.49 -21.26 2.21
C PRO A 59 -4.70 -20.35 2.44
N ARG A 60 -4.54 -19.36 3.33
CA ARG A 60 -5.62 -18.47 3.79
C ARG A 60 -5.68 -17.11 3.10
N TYR A 61 -4.57 -16.61 2.58
CA TYR A 61 -4.47 -15.21 2.13
C TYR A 61 -4.11 -15.19 0.66
N ARG A 62 -4.82 -14.37 -0.12
CA ARG A 62 -4.52 -14.11 -1.52
C ARG A 62 -3.91 -12.73 -1.64
N LEU A 63 -2.66 -12.67 -2.09
CA LEU A 63 -1.96 -11.40 -2.27
C LEU A 63 -2.39 -10.74 -3.58
N HIS A 64 -2.70 -9.45 -3.50
CA HIS A 64 -2.91 -8.56 -4.63
C HIS A 64 -1.93 -7.39 -4.52
N ILE A 65 -1.07 -7.20 -5.52
CA ILE A 65 -0.12 -6.09 -5.61
C ILE A 65 -0.66 -5.10 -6.64
N VAL A 66 -1.00 -3.89 -6.20
CA VAL A 66 -1.51 -2.82 -7.08
C VAL A 66 -0.35 -1.99 -7.61
N THR A 67 -0.31 -1.78 -8.91
CA THR A 67 0.68 -0.94 -9.58
C THR A 67 0.00 -0.01 -10.58
N SER A 68 0.66 1.10 -10.91
CA SER A 68 0.17 2.07 -11.90
C SER A 68 1.04 2.02 -13.14
N ARG A 69 0.54 1.43 -14.23
CA ARG A 69 1.24 1.39 -15.53
C ARG A 69 1.01 2.68 -16.31
N GLY A 70 2.09 3.31 -16.76
CA GLY A 70 2.03 4.47 -17.63
C GLY A 70 1.59 4.15 -19.07
N ARG A 71 0.81 5.05 -19.66
CA ARG A 71 0.35 5.03 -21.05
C ARG A 71 0.86 6.25 -21.81
N HIS A 72 1.01 6.12 -23.14
CA HIS A 72 1.43 7.20 -24.03
C HIS A 72 2.72 7.92 -23.57
N LEU A 73 2.63 9.17 -23.11
CA LEU A 73 3.77 9.92 -22.58
C LEU A 73 4.40 9.26 -21.34
N LEU A 74 3.60 8.55 -20.54
CA LEU A 74 4.06 7.83 -19.35
C LEU A 74 4.50 6.39 -19.67
N GLY A 75 4.38 5.93 -20.91
CA GLY A 75 4.73 4.55 -21.30
C GLY A 75 6.21 4.21 -21.08
N ARG A 76 7.07 5.21 -20.99
CA ARG A 76 8.49 5.07 -20.63
C ARG A 76 8.91 6.26 -19.76
N GLU A 77 9.65 5.99 -18.70
CA GLU A 77 10.28 7.03 -17.88
C GLU A 77 11.19 7.92 -18.74
N HIS A 78 11.02 9.24 -18.62
CA HIS A 78 11.79 10.24 -19.35
C HIS A 78 11.76 11.58 -18.60
N ALA A 79 12.90 12.30 -18.57
CA ALA A 79 13.06 13.54 -17.82
C ALA A 79 11.99 14.61 -18.12
N LEU A 80 11.54 14.71 -19.38
CA LEU A 80 10.51 15.69 -19.80
C LEU A 80 9.11 15.10 -19.94
N ARG A 81 8.96 13.89 -20.50
CA ARG A 81 7.64 13.32 -20.79
C ARG A 81 6.94 12.84 -19.53
N THR A 82 7.70 12.38 -18.53
CA THR A 82 7.13 11.90 -17.27
C THR A 82 6.47 13.03 -16.47
N PRO A 83 7.13 14.19 -16.22
CA PRO A 83 6.46 15.35 -15.62
C PRO A 83 5.21 15.80 -16.38
N LEU A 84 5.30 15.93 -17.71
CA LEU A 84 4.16 16.36 -18.54
C LEU A 84 3.00 15.36 -18.50
N GLY A 85 3.31 14.06 -18.53
CA GLY A 85 2.30 13.01 -18.41
C GLY A 85 1.60 13.00 -17.06
N TYR A 86 2.33 13.21 -15.96
CA TYR A 86 1.74 13.30 -14.63
C TYR A 86 0.94 14.60 -14.43
N LEU A 87 1.37 15.71 -15.04
CA LEU A 87 0.56 16.92 -15.07
C LEU A 87 -0.77 16.69 -15.80
N GLY A 88 -0.74 16.03 -16.97
CA GLY A 88 -1.95 15.63 -17.69
C GLY A 88 -2.85 14.69 -16.88
N ALA A 89 -2.26 13.70 -16.20
CA ALA A 89 -2.97 12.81 -15.29
C ALA A 89 -3.64 13.57 -14.14
N PHE A 90 -2.96 14.54 -13.54
CA PHE A 90 -3.50 15.36 -12.45
C PHE A 90 -4.68 16.23 -12.92
N LEU A 91 -4.51 16.94 -14.04
CA LEU A 91 -5.56 17.80 -14.61
C LEU A 91 -6.80 17.00 -14.98
N THR A 92 -6.63 15.86 -15.66
CA THR A 92 -7.76 14.98 -16.02
C THR A 92 -8.41 14.34 -14.80
N ASN A 93 -7.63 13.91 -13.80
CA ASN A 93 -8.16 13.39 -12.54
C ASN A 93 -9.03 14.42 -11.81
N THR A 94 -8.61 15.69 -11.81
CA THR A 94 -9.33 16.78 -11.12
C THR A 94 -10.74 16.97 -11.68
N VAL A 95 -10.90 16.83 -13.00
CA VAL A 95 -12.20 16.91 -13.68
C VAL A 95 -13.00 15.61 -13.50
N TYR A 96 -12.42 14.47 -13.90
CA TYR A 96 -13.10 13.18 -13.84
C TYR A 96 -12.09 12.04 -13.67
N ARG A 97 -12.16 11.32 -12.55
CA ARG A 97 -11.18 10.28 -12.16
C ARG A 97 -10.98 9.21 -13.24
N LYS A 98 -12.05 8.74 -13.87
CA LYS A 98 -11.98 7.72 -14.94
C LYS A 98 -11.22 8.21 -16.18
N ALA A 99 -11.19 9.53 -16.44
CA ALA A 99 -10.42 10.12 -17.53
C ALA A 99 -8.90 9.97 -17.34
N MET A 100 -8.43 9.85 -16.08
CA MET A 100 -7.02 9.55 -15.80
C MET A 100 -6.60 8.18 -16.37
N GLY A 101 -7.56 7.30 -16.68
CA GLY A 101 -7.34 6.03 -17.40
C GLY A 101 -6.72 6.19 -18.79
N ALA A 102 -6.71 7.41 -19.36
CA ALA A 102 -5.95 7.74 -20.57
C ALA A 102 -4.44 7.75 -20.33
N TRP A 103 -3.99 8.10 -19.12
CA TRP A 103 -2.58 8.28 -18.76
C TRP A 103 -2.00 7.09 -18.00
N LEU A 104 -2.82 6.48 -17.16
CA LEU A 104 -2.43 5.39 -16.27
C LEU A 104 -3.42 4.24 -16.38
N GLU A 105 -2.95 3.04 -16.13
CA GLU A 105 -3.74 1.81 -16.07
C GLU A 105 -3.43 1.13 -14.74
N ARG A 106 -4.49 0.81 -13.96
CA ARG A 106 -4.37 0.02 -12.74
C ARG A 106 -3.99 -1.40 -13.16
N VAL A 107 -2.81 -1.87 -12.77
CA VAL A 107 -2.40 -3.26 -13.00
C VAL A 107 -2.26 -3.95 -11.66
N VAL A 108 -3.11 -4.95 -11.42
CA VAL A 108 -3.16 -5.70 -10.18
C VAL A 108 -2.56 -7.07 -10.42
N PHE A 109 -1.42 -7.35 -9.80
CA PHE A 109 -0.81 -8.68 -9.81
C PHE A 109 -1.40 -9.50 -8.67
N SER A 110 -2.18 -10.52 -9.02
CA SER A 110 -2.96 -11.31 -8.07
C SER A 110 -2.41 -12.72 -7.97
N SER A 111 -2.37 -13.27 -6.76
CA SER A 111 -2.07 -14.70 -6.54
C SER A 111 -2.95 -15.58 -7.42
N ASN A 112 -2.42 -16.71 -7.88
CA ASN A 112 -3.10 -17.55 -8.87
C ASN A 112 -4.50 -17.96 -8.39
N GLY A 113 -5.49 -17.88 -9.29
CA GLY A 113 -6.89 -18.21 -9.01
C GLY A 113 -7.66 -17.19 -8.14
N ALA A 114 -7.04 -16.10 -7.68
CA ALA A 114 -7.73 -15.10 -6.88
C ALA A 114 -8.52 -14.12 -7.77
N ALA A 115 -9.83 -14.01 -7.55
CA ALA A 115 -10.64 -12.93 -8.12
C ALA A 115 -10.27 -11.57 -7.50
N LEU A 116 -10.53 -10.46 -8.20
CA LEU A 116 -10.39 -9.14 -7.59
C LEU A 116 -11.51 -8.89 -6.57
N PRO A 117 -11.21 -8.42 -5.36
CA PRO A 117 -12.22 -8.19 -4.32
C PRO A 117 -12.99 -6.87 -4.51
N PHE A 118 -12.86 -6.21 -5.67
CA PHE A 118 -13.48 -4.92 -5.97
C PHE A 118 -13.83 -4.78 -7.45
N GLY A 119 -14.82 -3.93 -7.73
CA GLY A 119 -15.25 -3.62 -9.09
C GLY A 119 -14.21 -2.80 -9.86
N THR A 120 -14.16 -2.99 -11.19
CA THR A 120 -13.14 -2.40 -12.07
C THR A 120 -13.71 -1.43 -13.12
N ALA A 121 -14.95 -0.99 -12.96
CA ALA A 121 -15.63 -0.11 -13.93
C ALA A 121 -15.29 1.38 -13.76
N ASP A 122 -14.71 1.74 -12.61
CA ASP A 122 -14.30 3.09 -12.21
C ASP A 122 -13.05 3.57 -12.94
N TYR A 123 -12.16 2.63 -13.28
CA TYR A 123 -10.83 2.91 -13.77
C TYR A 123 -10.35 1.82 -14.72
N ARG A 124 -9.53 2.20 -15.71
CA ARG A 124 -8.92 1.21 -16.60
C ARG A 124 -8.06 0.26 -15.79
N THR A 125 -8.49 -1.00 -15.71
CA THR A 125 -7.89 -2.01 -14.84
C THR A 125 -7.51 -3.25 -15.63
N ARG A 126 -6.37 -3.85 -15.27
CA ARG A 126 -5.94 -5.15 -15.73
C ARG A 126 -5.52 -6.00 -14.54
N GLN A 127 -5.96 -7.24 -14.52
CA GLN A 127 -5.43 -8.24 -13.61
C GLN A 127 -4.35 -9.06 -14.32
N VAL A 128 -3.26 -9.34 -13.63
CA VAL A 128 -2.14 -10.18 -14.09
C VAL A 128 -1.91 -11.27 -13.03
N ALA A 129 -1.62 -12.49 -13.47
CA ALA A 129 -1.26 -13.57 -12.55
C ALA A 129 0.11 -13.27 -11.92
N LEU A 130 0.17 -13.33 -10.59
CA LEU A 130 1.40 -13.17 -9.81
C LEU A 130 2.13 -14.51 -9.76
N ASP A 131 3.41 -14.49 -10.12
CA ASP A 131 4.31 -15.64 -10.10
C ASP A 131 5.69 -15.24 -9.55
N VAL A 132 6.62 -16.18 -9.48
CA VAL A 132 7.97 -15.91 -8.97
C VAL A 132 8.74 -14.92 -9.84
N ALA A 133 8.53 -14.93 -11.16
CA ALA A 133 9.26 -14.09 -12.10
C ALA A 133 8.83 -12.62 -12.00
N ASN A 134 7.56 -12.36 -11.65
CA ASN A 134 7.04 -11.00 -11.53
C ASN A 134 6.84 -10.50 -10.09
N PHE A 135 6.99 -11.35 -9.07
CA PHE A 135 6.76 -10.98 -7.67
C PHE A 135 7.56 -9.75 -7.21
N ASN A 136 8.89 -9.84 -7.25
CA ASN A 136 9.77 -8.75 -6.82
C ASN A 136 9.61 -7.47 -7.68
N PRO A 137 9.60 -7.53 -9.03
CA PRO A 137 9.40 -6.32 -9.83
C PRO A 137 8.02 -5.69 -9.65
N ALA A 138 6.94 -6.48 -9.43
CA ALA A 138 5.63 -5.94 -9.10
C ALA A 138 5.61 -5.25 -7.73
N LEU A 139 6.21 -5.89 -6.72
CA LEU A 139 6.32 -5.31 -5.38
C LEU A 139 7.18 -4.04 -5.38
N GLN A 140 8.27 -4.04 -6.13
CA GLN A 140 9.12 -2.87 -6.30
C GLN A 140 8.34 -1.72 -6.97
N ALA A 141 7.63 -2.02 -8.07
CA ALA A 141 6.82 -1.04 -8.78
C ALA A 141 5.73 -0.46 -7.88
N SER A 142 5.07 -1.28 -7.06
CA SER A 142 4.03 -0.86 -6.13
C SER A 142 4.49 0.21 -5.13
N CYS A 143 5.80 0.35 -4.90
CA CYS A 143 6.39 1.36 -4.04
C CYS A 143 7.25 2.39 -4.80
N SER A 144 7.28 2.36 -6.13
CA SER A 144 8.07 3.29 -6.95
C SER A 144 7.37 4.64 -7.09
N ILE A 145 7.48 5.49 -6.07
CA ILE A 145 6.91 6.85 -6.07
C ILE A 145 7.60 7.68 -7.17
N PRO A 146 6.84 8.34 -8.07
CA PRO A 146 7.42 9.16 -9.13
C PRO A 146 8.39 10.21 -8.59
N PHE A 147 9.51 10.39 -9.30
CA PHE A 147 10.59 11.34 -8.98
C PHE A 147 11.41 11.01 -7.72
N MET A 148 10.99 10.03 -6.91
CA MET A 148 11.76 9.52 -5.77
C MET A 148 12.44 8.18 -6.08
N LEU A 149 11.76 7.32 -6.84
CA LEU A 149 12.29 6.05 -7.34
C LEU A 149 12.16 5.99 -8.86
N LYS A 150 12.90 5.08 -9.47
CA LYS A 150 12.79 4.72 -10.88
C LYS A 150 11.53 3.88 -11.11
N ALA A 151 10.96 4.04 -12.30
CA ALA A 151 9.95 3.10 -12.75
C ALA A 151 10.55 1.71 -12.90
N VAL A 152 9.74 0.68 -12.68
CA VAL A 152 10.08 -0.67 -13.10
C VAL A 152 9.53 -0.87 -14.51
N HIS A 153 10.35 -1.32 -15.44
CA HIS A 153 9.93 -1.50 -16.84
C HIS A 153 9.67 -2.96 -17.17
N ASN A 154 8.64 -3.19 -17.97
CA ASN A 154 8.34 -4.48 -18.61
C ASN A 154 8.30 -5.66 -17.63
N ILE A 155 7.50 -5.52 -16.57
CA ILE A 155 7.31 -6.57 -15.57
C ILE A 155 6.85 -7.87 -16.26
N PRO A 156 7.47 -9.03 -15.99
CA PRO A 156 7.12 -10.29 -16.64
C PRO A 156 5.62 -10.63 -16.54
N GLY A 157 5.03 -11.14 -17.63
CA GLY A 157 3.61 -11.47 -17.73
C GLY A 157 2.66 -10.26 -17.83
N ALA A 158 3.15 -9.04 -17.61
CA ALA A 158 2.35 -7.82 -17.73
C ALA A 158 2.59 -7.11 -19.07
N PRO A 159 1.68 -6.22 -19.51
CA PRO A 159 1.91 -5.41 -20.70
C PRO A 159 3.22 -4.60 -20.63
N PRO A 160 3.95 -4.40 -21.75
CA PRO A 160 5.19 -3.64 -21.73
C PRO A 160 4.97 -2.18 -21.33
N GLY A 161 5.93 -1.55 -20.67
CA GLY A 161 5.86 -0.15 -20.25
C GLY A 161 6.49 0.12 -18.88
N ALA A 162 6.41 1.38 -18.46
CA ALA A 162 6.85 1.83 -17.15
C ALA A 162 5.74 1.65 -16.09
N TYR A 163 6.10 1.06 -14.96
CA TYR A 163 5.25 0.80 -13.81
C TYR A 163 5.71 1.61 -12.59
N TRP A 164 4.74 2.17 -11.89
CA TRP A 164 4.92 3.05 -10.76
C TRP A 164 4.01 2.62 -9.59
N ASP A 165 4.17 3.34 -8.48
CA ASP A 165 3.45 3.12 -7.24
C ASP A 165 1.94 2.95 -7.45
N GLY A 166 1.36 1.90 -6.83
CA GLY A 166 -0.06 1.61 -6.92
C GLY A 166 -0.93 2.71 -6.35
N GLY A 167 -0.43 3.42 -5.35
CA GLY A 167 -1.11 4.52 -4.69
C GLY A 167 -1.38 5.72 -5.59
N ILE A 168 -0.70 5.84 -6.73
CA ILE A 168 -1.02 6.88 -7.73
C ILE A 168 -2.47 6.73 -8.18
N THR A 169 -2.86 5.50 -8.52
CA THR A 169 -4.23 5.16 -8.85
C THR A 169 -5.04 4.95 -7.58
N ASP A 170 -4.57 4.14 -6.62
CA ASP A 170 -5.37 3.68 -5.46
C ASP A 170 -4.66 3.91 -4.13
N TYR A 171 -4.66 5.15 -3.61
CA TYR A 171 -3.79 5.57 -2.51
C TYR A 171 -4.13 4.92 -1.18
N HIS A 172 -5.37 5.09 -0.69
CA HIS A 172 -5.86 4.39 0.50
C HIS A 172 -6.93 3.35 0.14
N LEU A 173 -6.88 2.80 -1.08
CA LEU A 173 -7.80 1.73 -1.51
C LEU A 173 -9.29 2.09 -1.30
N HIS A 174 -9.68 3.31 -1.66
CA HIS A 174 -11.09 3.73 -1.77
C HIS A 174 -11.72 3.05 -2.99
N LEU A 175 -12.06 1.78 -2.83
CA LEU A 175 -12.47 0.89 -3.92
C LEU A 175 -13.92 0.46 -3.70
N ASN A 176 -14.64 0.22 -4.79
CA ASN A 176 -15.97 -0.37 -4.73
C ASN A 176 -15.85 -1.87 -4.42
N TYR A 177 -15.76 -2.21 -3.13
CA TYR A 177 -15.56 -3.59 -2.70
C TYR A 177 -16.78 -4.45 -3.03
N ALA A 178 -16.53 -5.53 -3.76
CA ALA A 178 -17.56 -6.46 -4.20
C ALA A 178 -17.78 -7.49 -3.07
N SER A 179 -18.60 -7.13 -2.08
CA SER A 179 -18.82 -7.95 -0.88
C SER A 179 -19.29 -9.38 -1.16
N GLU A 180 -19.96 -9.60 -2.29
CA GLU A 180 -20.34 -10.92 -2.81
C GLU A 180 -19.11 -11.74 -3.25
N LEU A 181 -18.14 -11.13 -3.95
CA LEU A 181 -16.90 -11.79 -4.39
C LEU A 181 -15.88 -11.99 -3.24
N ILE A 182 -15.95 -11.13 -2.21
CA ILE A 182 -15.15 -11.28 -0.99
C ILE A 182 -15.60 -12.51 -0.20
N ALA A 183 -16.90 -12.82 -0.20
CA ALA A 183 -17.44 -13.99 0.50
C ALA A 183 -17.10 -15.31 -0.20
N ASP A 184 -17.08 -15.35 -1.54
CA ASP A 184 -16.76 -16.56 -2.34
C ASP A 184 -15.29 -16.99 -2.28
N SER A 185 -14.38 -16.07 -1.94
CA SER A 185 -12.94 -16.32 -1.87
C SER A 185 -12.42 -16.51 -0.44
N ALA A 186 -13.31 -16.44 0.56
CA ALA A 186 -12.98 -16.74 1.94
C ALA A 186 -12.89 -18.26 2.15
N ASP A 187 -11.78 -18.72 2.74
CA ASP A 187 -11.62 -20.09 3.22
C ASP A 187 -12.78 -20.45 4.19
N ASP A 188 -13.14 -21.73 4.29
CA ASP A 188 -14.20 -22.21 5.19
C ASP A 188 -13.87 -21.93 6.68
N THR A 189 -12.62 -21.57 6.95
CA THR A 189 -12.05 -21.32 8.27
C THR A 189 -11.95 -19.83 8.62
N ARG A 190 -12.61 -19.45 9.72
CA ARG A 190 -12.46 -18.14 10.40
C ARG A 190 -11.96 -18.34 11.84
N ALA A 191 -11.51 -17.27 12.48
CA ALA A 191 -11.02 -17.28 13.87
C ALA A 191 -12.04 -17.85 14.90
N THR A 192 -13.34 -17.96 14.53
CA THR A 192 -14.41 -18.45 15.42
C THR A 192 -15.61 -19.18 14.74
N GLY A 193 -15.52 -19.78 13.53
CA GLY A 193 -16.67 -20.54 12.94
C GLY A 193 -16.65 -20.88 11.44
N GLN A 194 -17.82 -21.16 10.81
CA GLN A 194 -18.03 -21.43 9.36
C GLN A 194 -18.65 -20.26 8.56
N ASN A 195 -18.10 -19.83 7.43
CA ASN A 195 -18.70 -18.74 6.66
C ASN A 195 -20.08 -19.13 6.11
N GLY A 196 -21.13 -18.33 6.35
CA GLY A 196 -22.46 -18.55 5.79
C GLY A 196 -22.66 -17.67 4.56
N LEU A 197 -22.95 -18.27 3.40
CA LEU A 197 -23.12 -17.63 2.08
C LEU A 197 -24.18 -16.51 1.97
N LYS A 198 -24.81 -16.09 3.07
CA LYS A 198 -25.94 -15.13 3.06
C LYS A 198 -25.57 -13.71 3.46
N ASN A 199 -24.38 -13.48 4.02
CA ASN A 199 -23.98 -12.15 4.48
C ASN A 199 -22.86 -11.58 3.59
N PRO A 200 -22.98 -10.32 3.13
CA PRO A 200 -21.92 -9.65 2.38
C PRO A 200 -20.62 -9.64 3.20
N GLY A 201 -19.49 -9.96 2.56
CA GLY A 201 -18.19 -9.93 3.20
C GLY A 201 -17.80 -8.52 3.64
N LEU A 202 -17.20 -8.40 4.83
CA LEU A 202 -16.65 -7.15 5.34
C LEU A 202 -15.18 -6.98 4.96
N VAL A 203 -14.78 -5.74 4.70
CA VAL A 203 -13.39 -5.34 4.50
C VAL A 203 -12.84 -4.77 5.80
N LEU A 204 -11.90 -5.48 6.43
CA LEU A 204 -11.14 -4.91 7.54
C LEU A 204 -9.97 -4.11 6.98
N TYR A 205 -9.93 -2.80 7.24
CA TYR A 205 -8.86 -1.92 6.77
C TYR A 205 -8.14 -1.24 7.93
N PRO A 206 -7.07 -1.84 8.49
CA PRO A 206 -6.17 -1.16 9.39
C PRO A 206 -5.42 -0.06 8.66
N HIS A 207 -5.57 1.19 9.11
CA HIS A 207 -4.96 2.35 8.50
C HIS A 207 -4.47 3.35 9.55
N PHE A 208 -3.60 4.28 9.13
CA PHE A 208 -2.98 5.24 10.04
C PHE A 208 -3.77 6.55 10.20
N GLN A 209 -4.93 6.68 9.53
CA GLN A 209 -5.79 7.85 9.58
C GLN A 209 -7.24 7.49 9.19
N LYS A 210 -8.20 8.37 9.51
CA LYS A 210 -9.63 8.19 9.18
C LYS A 210 -9.96 8.38 7.69
N ALA A 211 -9.28 9.29 7.01
CA ALA A 211 -9.59 9.65 5.63
C ALA A 211 -9.06 8.62 4.61
N VAL A 212 -9.97 8.00 3.86
CA VAL A 212 -9.67 7.02 2.81
C VAL A 212 -9.63 7.74 1.45
N VAL A 213 -8.45 8.24 1.08
CA VAL A 213 -8.26 9.08 -0.12
C VAL A 213 -8.15 8.20 -1.37
N PRO A 214 -8.90 8.48 -2.46
CA PRO A 214 -8.95 7.61 -3.63
C PRO A 214 -7.62 7.38 -4.34
N GLY A 215 -6.90 8.44 -4.72
CA GLY A 215 -5.61 8.35 -5.39
C GLY A 215 -4.63 9.39 -4.86
N TRP A 216 -3.35 9.21 -5.16
CA TRP A 216 -2.30 10.10 -4.66
C TRP A 216 -2.49 11.53 -5.18
N LEU A 217 -2.98 11.66 -6.41
CA LEU A 217 -3.31 12.94 -7.04
C LEU A 217 -4.54 13.62 -6.42
N ASP A 218 -5.30 12.93 -5.56
CA ASP A 218 -6.44 13.47 -4.80
C ASP A 218 -6.03 14.00 -3.42
N LYS A 219 -4.76 13.88 -3.02
CA LYS A 219 -4.29 14.24 -1.67
C LYS A 219 -4.57 15.70 -1.28
N SER A 220 -4.49 16.61 -2.25
CA SER A 220 -4.82 18.04 -2.08
C SER A 220 -6.31 18.34 -2.29
N LEU A 221 -7.07 17.42 -2.90
CA LEU A 221 -8.49 17.60 -3.26
C LEU A 221 -9.38 17.18 -2.09
N LYS A 222 -9.45 18.02 -1.04
CA LYS A 222 -10.12 17.67 0.24
C LYS A 222 -11.59 17.27 0.11
N TRP A 223 -12.29 17.76 -0.92
CA TRP A 223 -13.68 17.36 -1.19
C TRP A 223 -13.84 15.88 -1.62
N ARG A 224 -12.73 15.19 -1.93
CA ARG A 224 -12.70 13.75 -2.25
C ARG A 224 -12.28 12.87 -1.07
N HIS A 225 -12.15 13.42 0.13
CA HIS A 225 -11.64 12.69 1.30
C HIS A 225 -12.76 12.04 2.11
N GLY A 226 -14.03 12.36 1.81
CA GLY A 226 -15.20 11.77 2.47
C GLY A 226 -15.48 10.34 2.03
N ALA A 227 -16.14 9.58 2.90
CA ALA A 227 -16.65 8.27 2.58
C ALA A 227 -17.69 8.33 1.44
N THR A 228 -17.77 7.26 0.66
CA THR A 228 -18.81 7.07 -0.36
C THR A 228 -19.34 5.65 -0.24
N HIS A 229 -20.42 5.33 -0.97
CA HIS A 229 -21.01 3.99 -0.98
C HIS A 229 -20.02 2.86 -1.33
N PHE A 230 -18.88 3.18 -1.95
CA PHE A 230 -17.80 2.22 -2.19
C PHE A 230 -17.24 1.61 -0.89
N LEU A 231 -17.34 2.33 0.24
CA LEU A 231 -16.86 1.91 1.54
C LEU A 231 -17.94 1.33 2.46
N ASP A 232 -19.17 1.12 1.98
CA ASP A 232 -20.30 0.70 2.84
C ASP A 232 -20.03 -0.62 3.59
N ASN A 233 -19.15 -1.48 3.05
CA ASN A 233 -18.75 -2.75 3.65
C ASN A 233 -17.38 -2.70 4.37
N MET A 234 -16.83 -1.51 4.62
CA MET A 234 -15.51 -1.34 5.23
C MET A 234 -15.62 -1.04 6.73
N VAL A 235 -14.83 -1.79 7.51
CA VAL A 235 -14.48 -1.44 8.89
C VAL A 235 -13.06 -0.90 8.90
N LEU A 236 -12.92 0.41 9.05
CA LEU A 236 -11.63 1.08 9.19
C LEU A 236 -11.16 1.04 10.64
N LEU A 237 -9.93 0.59 10.88
CA LEU A 237 -9.26 0.76 12.17
C LEU A 237 -8.23 1.87 12.03
N ALA A 238 -8.39 2.96 12.79
CA ALA A 238 -7.47 4.09 12.77
C ALA A 238 -7.13 4.54 14.21
N PRO A 239 -5.89 4.98 14.47
CA PRO A 239 -5.52 5.49 15.78
C PRO A 239 -6.24 6.81 16.10
N ASP A 240 -6.54 7.03 17.37
CA ASP A 240 -7.02 8.32 17.86
C ASP A 240 -5.98 9.42 17.59
N PRO A 241 -6.35 10.55 16.96
CA PRO A 241 -5.43 11.68 16.77
C PRO A 241 -4.75 12.18 18.04
N ALA A 242 -5.43 12.13 19.20
CA ALA A 242 -4.86 12.49 20.49
C ALA A 242 -3.77 11.49 20.92
N TRP A 243 -3.96 10.20 20.66
CA TRP A 243 -2.92 9.19 20.88
C TRP A 243 -1.70 9.46 20.00
N VAL A 244 -1.90 9.82 18.73
CA VAL A 244 -0.79 10.16 17.80
C VAL A 244 0.05 11.34 18.32
N GLN A 245 -0.57 12.32 18.98
CA GLN A 245 0.15 13.46 19.58
C GLN A 245 1.05 13.07 20.76
N THR A 246 0.82 11.91 21.39
CA THR A 246 1.68 11.41 22.49
C THR A 246 2.98 10.76 21.99
N LEU A 247 3.05 10.44 20.69
CA LEU A 247 4.22 9.81 20.08
C LEU A 247 5.40 10.78 19.99
N PRO A 248 6.64 10.28 19.82
CA PRO A 248 7.79 11.11 19.54
C PRO A 248 7.54 12.10 18.40
N ASN A 249 7.83 13.37 18.64
CA ASN A 249 7.57 14.49 17.71
C ASN A 249 6.07 14.76 17.44
N GLY A 250 5.15 14.17 18.21
CA GLY A 250 3.70 14.39 18.09
C GLY A 250 3.10 13.87 16.79
N LYS A 251 3.74 12.88 16.15
CA LYS A 251 3.31 12.31 14.88
C LYS A 251 3.74 10.85 14.73
N LEU A 252 3.16 10.17 13.75
CA LEU A 252 3.66 8.88 13.29
C LEU A 252 5.02 9.04 12.58
N PRO A 253 5.94 8.06 12.70
CA PRO A 253 7.14 7.97 11.88
C PRO A 253 6.82 8.12 10.39
N ASP A 254 7.57 8.97 9.69
CA ASP A 254 7.38 9.15 8.24
C ASP A 254 8.69 9.48 7.51
N ARG A 255 8.64 9.51 6.17
CA ARG A 255 9.82 9.78 5.33
C ARG A 255 10.50 11.13 5.57
N ASN A 256 9.81 12.12 6.14
CA ASN A 256 10.43 13.41 6.47
C ASN A 256 11.39 13.29 7.65
N ASP A 257 11.31 12.21 8.43
CA ASP A 257 12.24 11.96 9.53
C ASP A 257 13.67 11.71 9.04
N PHE A 258 13.85 11.19 7.82
CA PHE A 258 15.17 11.11 7.20
C PHE A 258 15.83 12.49 7.04
N LEU A 259 15.03 13.53 6.77
CA LEU A 259 15.52 14.91 6.69
C LEU A 259 15.64 15.56 8.07
N ARG A 260 14.69 15.30 8.98
CA ARG A 260 14.68 15.87 10.35
C ARG A 260 15.90 15.43 11.16
N TYR A 261 16.20 14.14 11.14
CA TYR A 261 17.30 13.58 11.92
C TYR A 261 18.64 13.65 11.16
N GLY A 262 18.63 13.64 9.83
CA GLY A 262 19.85 13.76 9.03
C GLY A 262 20.88 12.69 9.39
N SER A 263 22.04 13.12 9.93
CA SER A 263 23.11 12.22 10.38
C SER A 263 22.85 11.57 11.75
N ASP A 264 21.84 12.01 12.51
CA ASP A 264 21.45 11.42 13.80
C ASP A 264 20.59 10.15 13.60
N LEU A 265 21.21 9.12 13.04
CA LEU A 265 20.59 7.80 12.93
C LEU A 265 20.17 7.23 14.29
N PRO A 266 20.99 7.28 15.37
CA PRO A 266 20.59 6.78 16.68
C PRO A 266 19.33 7.46 17.23
N GLY A 267 19.20 8.77 17.08
CA GLY A 267 18.01 9.53 17.49
C GLY A 267 16.76 9.13 16.69
N ARG A 268 16.88 8.95 15.38
CA ARG A 268 15.77 8.46 14.54
C ARG A 268 15.34 7.06 14.96
N ILE A 269 16.29 6.14 15.15
CA ILE A 269 16.02 4.77 15.60
C ILE A 269 15.29 4.79 16.95
N LYS A 270 15.77 5.62 17.91
CA LYS A 270 15.13 5.76 19.22
C LYS A 270 13.68 6.22 19.09
N ALA A 271 13.42 7.24 18.29
CA ALA A 271 12.07 7.78 18.09
C ALA A 271 11.14 6.77 17.40
N TRP A 272 11.61 6.11 16.35
CA TRP A 272 10.81 5.13 15.61
C TRP A 272 10.51 3.88 16.45
N ARG A 273 11.50 3.37 17.22
CA ARG A 273 11.28 2.25 18.16
C ARG A 273 10.28 2.60 19.25
N ALA A 274 10.33 3.81 19.78
CA ALA A 274 9.37 4.26 20.79
C ALA A 274 7.94 4.31 20.21
N ALA A 275 7.77 4.81 18.98
CA ALA A 275 6.47 4.81 18.30
C ALA A 275 5.96 3.39 17.98
N ALA A 276 6.83 2.51 17.48
CA ALA A 276 6.48 1.11 17.22
C ALA A 276 6.09 0.37 18.51
N ALA A 277 6.85 0.55 19.60
CA ALA A 277 6.53 -0.03 20.91
C ALA A 277 5.18 0.48 21.45
N ALA A 278 4.89 1.77 21.32
CA ALA A 278 3.62 2.36 21.74
C ALA A 278 2.42 1.75 20.98
N SER A 279 2.60 1.32 19.72
CA SER A 279 1.52 0.73 18.92
C SER A 279 0.95 -0.57 19.50
N ARG A 280 1.66 -1.22 20.44
CA ARG A 280 1.13 -2.37 21.19
C ARG A 280 -0.20 -2.05 21.89
N GLN A 281 -0.34 -0.83 22.40
CA GLN A 281 -1.59 -0.36 22.99
C GLN A 281 -2.78 -0.52 22.02
N LEU A 282 -2.59 -0.19 20.73
CA LEU A 282 -3.66 -0.30 19.73
C LEU A 282 -4.09 -1.76 19.53
N ALA A 283 -3.15 -2.70 19.57
CA ALA A 283 -3.44 -4.13 19.46
C ALA A 283 -4.18 -4.65 20.71
N ASP A 284 -3.71 -4.26 21.90
CA ASP A 284 -4.31 -4.65 23.17
C ASP A 284 -5.75 -4.10 23.30
N GLU A 285 -5.98 -2.84 22.89
CA GLU A 285 -7.31 -2.23 22.88
C GLU A 285 -8.27 -2.90 21.89
N LEU A 286 -7.79 -3.24 20.69
CA LEU A 286 -8.59 -4.00 19.72
C LEU A 286 -8.92 -5.39 20.26
N GLN A 287 -7.97 -6.09 20.89
CA GLN A 287 -8.20 -7.39 21.51
C GLN A 287 -9.25 -7.30 22.63
N ALA A 288 -9.16 -6.27 23.48
CA ALA A 288 -10.15 -6.02 24.52
C ALA A 288 -11.55 -5.75 23.94
N TRP A 289 -11.64 -4.95 22.87
CA TRP A 289 -12.91 -4.71 22.18
C TRP A 289 -13.47 -5.98 21.54
N LEU A 290 -12.64 -6.83 20.92
CA LEU A 290 -13.09 -8.11 20.35
C LEU A 290 -13.63 -9.07 21.43
N ALA A 291 -13.07 -9.04 22.64
CA ALA A 291 -13.55 -9.85 23.77
C ALA A 291 -14.87 -9.33 24.35
N LYS A 292 -15.08 -8.02 24.36
CA LYS A 292 -16.31 -7.37 24.83
C LYS A 292 -16.69 -6.20 23.90
N PRO A 293 -17.38 -6.48 22.78
CA PRO A 293 -17.69 -5.47 21.78
C PRO A 293 -18.57 -4.36 22.36
N ASP A 294 -18.18 -3.12 22.06
CA ASP A 294 -18.97 -1.92 22.33
C ASP A 294 -19.17 -1.16 21.01
N MET A 295 -20.37 -1.28 20.44
CA MET A 295 -20.72 -0.62 19.19
C MET A 295 -20.86 0.91 19.34
N GLY A 296 -20.94 1.44 20.56
CA GLY A 296 -20.90 2.89 20.80
C GLY A 296 -19.54 3.52 20.49
N ARG A 297 -18.48 2.71 20.37
CA ARG A 297 -17.13 3.13 19.93
C ARG A 297 -16.94 3.07 18.41
N VAL A 298 -17.94 2.60 17.66
CA VAL A 298 -17.91 2.55 16.19
C VAL A 298 -18.54 3.82 15.65
N GLU A 299 -17.77 4.58 14.87
CA GLU A 299 -18.19 5.85 14.29
C GLU A 299 -18.40 5.75 12.78
N ALA A 300 -19.26 6.59 12.23
CA ALA A 300 -19.32 6.79 10.78
C ALA A 300 -18.01 7.41 10.25
N LEU A 301 -17.60 6.98 9.06
CA LEU A 301 -16.43 7.50 8.34
C LEU A 301 -16.64 8.91 7.79
#